data_AF-A0A2D6L3Y9-F1
#
_entry.id   AF-A0A2D6L3Y9-F1
#
_cell.length_a   1.000
_cell.length_b   1.000
_cell.length_c   1.000
_cell.angle_alpha   90.00
_cell.angle_beta   90.00
_cell.angle_gamma   90.00
#
_symmetry.space_group_name_H-M   'P 1'
#
loop_
_entity.id
_entity.type
_entity.pdbx_description
1 polymer ?
#
loop_
_entity_poly.entity_id
_entity_poly.type
_entity_poly.pdbx_seq_one_letter_code
_entity_poly.pdbx_strand_id
1 'polypeptide(L)'
;MPSQYYSKHKNPPLTEEEIKEKYKDIQEEMKEVLEWKKETEANLEDPKASPQKKGAAKRALKKIMRRIGTVQGQIVYWELRVKGESHFKASIEKNEYWASCREK
;
A
#
# COMPACT_ATOMS: atom_id res chain seq x y z
N MET A 1 38.89 25.30 4.56
CA MET A 1 38.69 23.96 5.15
C MET A 1 37.44 23.35 4.55
N PRO A 2 37.54 22.35 3.65
CA PRO A 2 36.34 21.71 3.12
C PRO A 2 35.67 20.90 4.24
N SER A 3 34.37 21.11 4.42
CA SER A 3 33.55 20.50 5.47
C SER A 3 33.54 18.97 5.38
N GLN A 4 34.28 18.29 6.24
CA GLN A 4 34.35 16.82 6.40
C GLN A 4 33.05 16.16 6.92
N TYR A 5 31.90 16.85 6.88
CA TYR A 5 30.65 16.42 7.54
C TYR A 5 29.57 15.84 6.61
N TYR A 6 29.84 15.68 5.31
CA TYR A 6 28.91 15.04 4.36
C TYR A 6 29.18 13.55 4.12
N SER A 7 30.16 12.94 4.80
CA SER A 7 30.60 11.58 4.48
C SER A 7 30.04 10.54 5.45
N LYS A 8 28.73 10.29 5.39
CA LYS A 8 28.05 9.01 5.69
C LYS A 8 26.53 9.22 5.65
N HIS A 9 25.88 8.78 4.57
CA HIS A 9 24.43 8.54 4.63
C HIS A 9 24.20 7.47 5.71
N LYS A 10 23.38 7.79 6.72
CA LYS A 10 23.07 6.87 7.82
C LYS A 10 22.40 5.58 7.34
N ASN A 11 21.76 5.63 6.17
CA ASN A 11 21.15 4.48 5.51
C ASN A 11 21.66 4.43 4.07
N PRO A 12 22.41 3.39 3.67
CA PRO A 12 22.71 3.18 2.25
C PRO A 12 21.41 3.01 1.47
N PRO A 13 21.37 3.39 0.18
CA PRO A 13 20.24 3.05 -0.67
C PRO A 13 20.05 1.53 -0.72
N LEU A 14 18.79 1.11 -0.73
CA LEU A 14 18.44 -0.30 -0.84
C LEU A 14 19.06 -0.93 -2.08
N THR A 15 19.53 -2.17 -1.93
CA THR A 15 19.96 -3.04 -3.01
C THR A 15 18.78 -3.47 -3.88
N GLU A 16 19.05 -3.93 -5.09
CA GLU A 16 18.01 -4.42 -6.00
C GLU A 16 17.26 -5.63 -5.43
N GLU A 17 17.94 -6.47 -4.65
CA GLU A 17 17.35 -7.63 -3.98
C GLU A 17 16.36 -7.19 -2.90
N GLU A 18 16.74 -6.24 -2.04
CA GLU A 18 15.85 -5.66 -1.03
C GLU A 18 14.64 -4.96 -1.66
N ILE A 19 14.83 -4.28 -2.81
CA ILE A 19 13.72 -3.65 -3.54
C ILE A 19 12.73 -4.71 -4.05
N LYS A 20 13.22 -5.82 -4.59
CA LYS A 20 12.38 -6.93 -5.06
C LYS A 20 11.67 -7.64 -3.91
N GLU A 21 12.33 -7.82 -2.77
CA GLU A 21 11.74 -8.37 -1.56
C GLU A 21 10.60 -7.47 -1.05
N LYS A 22 10.86 -6.15 -0.91
CA LYS A 22 9.83 -5.17 -0.55
C LYS A 22 8.64 -5.17 -1.50
N TYR A 23 8.88 -5.35 -2.80
CA TYR A 23 7.80 -5.45 -3.78
C TYR A 23 6.93 -6.70 -3.55
N LYS A 24 7.56 -7.85 -3.28
CA LYS A 24 6.85 -9.09 -2.95
C LYS A 24 6.03 -8.98 -1.67
N ASP A 25 6.62 -8.42 -0.60
CA ASP A 25 5.93 -8.21 0.69
C ASP A 25 4.64 -7.41 0.49
N ILE A 26 4.70 -6.34 -0.31
CA ILE A 26 3.56 -5.47 -0.56
C ILE A 26 2.51 -6.14 -1.46
N GLN A 27 2.93 -7.01 -2.39
CA GLN A 27 1.99 -7.83 -3.16
C GLN A 27 1.29 -8.88 -2.29
N GLU A 28 1.98 -9.46 -1.31
CA GLU A 28 1.40 -10.37 -0.34
C GLU A 28 0.40 -9.65 0.57
N GLU A 29 0.77 -8.47 1.08
CA GLU A 29 -0.14 -7.63 1.86
C GLU A 29 -1.43 -7.32 1.07
N MET A 30 -1.33 -7.05 -0.23
CA MET A 30 -2.51 -6.85 -1.07
C MET A 30 -3.42 -8.07 -1.10
N LYS A 31 -2.87 -9.29 -1.15
CA LYS A 31 -3.67 -10.52 -1.14
C LYS A 31 -4.44 -10.63 0.17
N GLU A 32 -3.77 -10.43 1.31
CA GLU A 32 -4.40 -10.47 2.63
C GLU A 32 -5.54 -9.46 2.75
N VAL A 33 -5.32 -8.22 2.28
CA VAL A 33 -6.35 -7.17 2.32
C VAL A 33 -7.55 -7.53 1.43
N LEU A 34 -7.33 -8.15 0.27
CA LEU A 34 -8.40 -8.61 -0.61
C LEU A 34 -9.17 -9.81 -0.04
N GLU A 35 -8.49 -10.72 0.67
CA GLU A 35 -9.15 -11.80 1.42
C GLU A 35 -10.02 -11.23 2.54
N TRP A 36 -9.48 -10.30 3.32
CA TRP A 36 -10.24 -9.61 4.36
C TRP A 36 -11.47 -8.86 3.80
N LYS A 37 -11.35 -8.28 2.60
CA LYS A 37 -12.48 -7.70 1.88
C LYS A 37 -13.58 -8.74 1.62
N LYS A 38 -13.22 -9.89 1.04
CA LYS A 38 -14.17 -10.97 0.71
C LYS A 38 -14.90 -11.48 1.95
N GLU A 39 -14.18 -11.71 3.05
CA GLU A 39 -14.79 -12.14 4.32
C GLU A 39 -15.76 -11.09 4.87
N THR A 40 -15.41 -9.80 4.75
CA THR A 40 -16.25 -8.70 5.21
C THR A 40 -17.51 -8.55 4.35
N GLU A 41 -17.40 -8.74 3.03
CA GLU A 41 -18.53 -8.74 2.10
C GLU A 41 -19.48 -9.91 2.37
N ALA A 42 -18.94 -11.12 2.60
CA ALA A 42 -19.75 -12.29 2.98
C ALA A 42 -20.56 -12.04 4.26
N ASN A 43 -19.97 -11.38 5.27
CA ASN A 43 -20.68 -11.00 6.50
C ASN A 43 -21.81 -9.98 6.27
N LEU A 44 -21.75 -9.20 5.19
CA LEU A 44 -22.74 -8.19 4.85
C LEU A 44 -23.91 -8.79 4.06
N GLU A 45 -23.60 -9.77 3.19
CA GLU A 45 -24.56 -10.53 2.40
C GLU A 45 -25.30 -11.60 3.23
N ASP A 46 -24.72 -12.05 4.35
CA ASP A 46 -25.36 -13.01 5.25
C ASP A 46 -26.75 -12.53 5.71
N PRO A 47 -27.84 -13.21 5.27
CA PRO A 47 -29.20 -12.80 5.63
C PRO A 47 -29.47 -12.98 7.13
N LYS A 48 -28.74 -13.87 7.81
CA LYS A 48 -28.88 -14.16 9.25
C LYS A 48 -28.03 -13.24 10.12
N ALA A 49 -27.15 -12.42 9.54
CA ALA A 49 -26.32 -11.51 10.32
C ALA A 49 -27.16 -10.44 11.01
N SER A 50 -26.87 -10.21 12.29
CA SER A 50 -27.53 -9.17 13.08
C SER A 50 -27.29 -7.77 12.51
N PRO A 51 -28.19 -6.79 12.75
CA PRO A 51 -27.99 -5.41 12.32
C PRO A 51 -26.65 -4.81 12.77
N GLN A 52 -26.19 -5.16 13.98
CA GLN A 52 -24.91 -4.72 14.53
C GLN A 52 -23.73 -5.31 13.74
N LYS A 53 -23.78 -6.61 13.41
CA LYS A 53 -22.76 -7.29 12.60
C LYS A 53 -22.68 -6.68 11.20
N LYS A 54 -23.82 -6.42 10.56
CA LYS A 54 -23.88 -5.74 9.25
C LYS A 54 -23.36 -4.30 9.32
N GLY A 55 -23.69 -3.56 10.38
CA GLY A 55 -23.17 -2.21 10.62
C GLY A 55 -21.66 -2.18 10.83
N ALA A 56 -21.11 -3.16 11.56
CA ALA A 56 -19.67 -3.32 11.72
C ALA A 56 -18.98 -3.66 10.39
N ALA A 57 -19.54 -4.61 9.61
CA ALA A 57 -19.03 -4.98 8.29
C ALA A 57 -18.99 -3.79 7.32
N LYS A 58 -20.04 -2.95 7.27
CA LYS A 58 -20.05 -1.71 6.47
C LYS A 58 -18.90 -0.76 6.83
N ARG A 59 -18.65 -0.56 8.14
CA ARG A 59 -17.56 0.30 8.62
C ARG A 59 -16.18 -0.31 8.33
N ALA A 60 -16.05 -1.62 8.48
CA ALA A 60 -14.83 -2.36 8.14
C ALA A 60 -14.54 -2.22 6.64
N LEU A 61 -15.53 -2.42 5.77
CA LEU A 61 -15.39 -2.28 4.32
C LEU A 61 -14.84 -0.90 3.93
N LYS A 62 -15.34 0.19 4.55
CA LYS A 62 -14.81 1.54 4.33
C LYS A 62 -13.32 1.66 4.68
N LYS A 63 -12.86 0.99 5.75
CA LYS A 63 -11.44 0.96 6.14
C LYS A 63 -10.61 0.10 5.19
N ILE A 64 -11.14 -1.05 4.79
CA ILE A 64 -10.50 -1.96 3.83
C ILE A 64 -10.27 -1.25 2.50
N MET A 65 -11.28 -0.56 1.96
CA MET A 65 -11.14 0.20 0.71
C MET A 65 -10.03 1.27 0.79
N ARG A 66 -9.90 1.95 1.93
CA ARG A 66 -8.78 2.87 2.16
C ARG A 66 -7.43 2.15 2.18
N ARG A 67 -7.35 0.99 2.84
CA ARG A 67 -6.13 0.18 2.88
C ARG A 67 -5.73 -0.31 1.48
N ILE A 68 -6.69 -0.77 0.67
CA ILE A 68 -6.47 -1.14 -0.73
C ILE A 68 -5.82 0.02 -1.48
N GLY A 69 -6.35 1.24 -1.38
CA GLY A 69 -5.72 2.42 -1.98
C GLY A 69 -4.31 2.70 -1.45
N THR A 70 -4.07 2.57 -0.14
CA THR A 70 -2.72 2.72 0.42
C THR A 70 -1.75 1.71 -0.17
N VAL A 71 -2.10 0.43 -0.19
CA VAL A 71 -1.23 -0.66 -0.66
C VAL A 71 -1.03 -0.58 -2.16
N GLN A 72 -2.06 -0.26 -2.96
CA GLN A 72 -1.92 -0.03 -4.40
C GLN A 72 -0.91 1.09 -4.71
N GLY A 73 -0.94 2.20 -3.98
CA GLY A 73 0.07 3.25 -4.13
C GLY A 73 1.50 2.77 -3.80
N GLN A 74 1.65 1.86 -2.83
CA GLN A 74 2.95 1.24 -2.54
C GLN A 74 3.38 0.26 -3.64
N ILE A 75 2.44 -0.51 -4.21
CA ILE A 75 2.71 -1.37 -5.37
C ILE A 75 3.25 -0.54 -6.53
N VAL A 76 2.58 0.56 -6.89
CA VAL A 76 3.03 1.49 -7.96
C VAL A 76 4.45 1.98 -7.68
N TYR A 77 4.71 2.43 -6.45
CA TYR A 77 6.03 2.89 -6.04
C TYR A 77 7.10 1.81 -6.22
N TRP A 78 6.89 0.62 -5.65
CA TRP A 78 7.89 -0.45 -5.66
C TRP A 78 8.06 -1.07 -7.05
N GLU A 79 7.00 -1.14 -7.85
CA GLU A 79 7.07 -1.58 -9.24
C GLU A 79 8.00 -0.67 -10.06
N LEU A 80 7.88 0.65 -9.89
CA LEU A 80 8.77 1.61 -10.54
C LEU A 80 10.22 1.46 -10.03
N ARG A 81 10.41 1.24 -8.73
CA ARG A 81 11.75 0.95 -8.17
C ARG A 81 12.37 -0.32 -8.74
N VAL A 82 11.58 -1.39 -8.92
CA VAL A 82 12.03 -2.64 -9.56
C VAL A 82 12.39 -2.43 -11.03
N LYS A 83 11.67 -1.53 -11.73
CA LYS A 83 11.99 -1.13 -13.12
C LYS A 83 13.24 -0.24 -13.26
N GLY A 84 13.89 0.13 -12.14
CA GLY A 84 15.09 0.97 -12.13
C GLY A 84 14.81 2.47 -12.08
N GLU A 85 13.56 2.89 -11.87
CA GLU A 85 13.21 4.30 -11.77
C GLU A 85 13.70 4.91 -10.45
N SER A 86 13.93 6.22 -10.49
CA SER A 86 14.40 6.96 -9.31
C SER A 86 13.35 6.98 -8.18
N HIS A 87 13.83 7.09 -6.94
CA HIS A 87 12.96 7.31 -5.78
C HIS A 87 12.01 8.49 -5.98
N PHE A 88 12.51 9.56 -6.59
CA PHE A 88 11.76 10.78 -6.82
C PHE A 88 10.55 10.54 -7.74
N LYS A 89 10.78 9.94 -8.91
CA LYS A 89 9.70 9.60 -9.86
C LYS A 89 8.68 8.66 -9.23
N ALA A 90 9.13 7.57 -8.60
CA ALA A 90 8.24 6.63 -7.94
C ALA A 90 7.38 7.29 -6.85
N SER A 91 7.93 8.28 -6.13
CA SER A 91 7.21 9.05 -5.11
C SER A 91 6.12 9.94 -5.71
N ILE A 92 6.39 10.59 -6.85
CA ILE A 92 5.40 11.40 -7.57
C ILE A 92 4.22 10.53 -7.99
N GLU A 93 4.49 9.42 -8.69
CA GLU A 93 3.46 8.51 -9.22
C GLU A 93 2.57 7.94 -8.10
N LYS A 94 3.17 7.57 -6.97
CA LYS A 94 2.44 7.14 -5.78
C LYS A 94 1.52 8.24 -5.22
N ASN A 95 2.00 9.49 -5.19
CA ASN A 95 1.22 10.61 -4.68
C ASN A 95 0.07 10.97 -5.63
N GLU A 96 0.31 10.93 -6.95
CA GLU A 96 -0.72 11.09 -7.98
C GLU A 96 -1.79 10.00 -7.86
N TYR A 97 -1.38 8.75 -7.65
CA TYR A 97 -2.29 7.66 -7.36
C TYR A 97 -3.18 7.97 -6.15
N TRP A 98 -2.59 8.37 -5.01
CA TRP A 98 -3.35 8.73 -3.81
C TRP A 98 -4.22 9.97 -3.95
N ALA A 99 -3.85 10.92 -4.82
CA ALA A 99 -4.72 12.03 -5.19
C ALA A 99 -5.96 11.50 -5.91
N SER A 100 -5.77 10.63 -6.91
CA SER A 100 -6.88 10.02 -7.66
C SER A 100 -7.83 9.19 -6.79
N CYS A 101 -7.32 8.56 -5.72
CA CYS A 101 -8.16 7.82 -4.76
C CYS A 101 -9.07 8.73 -3.92
N ARG A 102 -8.73 10.02 -3.74
CA ARG A 102 -9.52 10.97 -2.95
C ARG A 102 -10.65 11.60 -3.74
N GLU A 103 -10.55 11.58 -5.06
CA GLU A 103 -11.58 12.08 -5.98
C GLU A 103 -12.70 11.05 -6.25
N LYS A 104 -12.53 9.81 -5.79
CA LYS A 104 -13.50 8.71 -5.88
C LYS A 104 -14.31 8.55 -4.60
#